data_AF-A0A835LS26-F1
#
_entry.id   AF-A0A835LS26-F1
#
_cell.length_a   1.000
_cell.length_b   1.000
_cell.length_c   1.000
_cell.angle_alpha   90.00
_cell.angle_beta   90.00
_cell.angle_gamma   90.00
#
_symmetry.space_group_name_H-M   'P 1'
#
loop_
_entity.id
_entity.type
_entity.pdbx_description
1 polymer ?
#
loop_
_entity_poly.entity_id
_entity_poly.type
_entity_poly.pdbx_seq_one_letter_code
_entity_poly.pdbx_strand_id
1 'polypeptide(L)'
;MLFCICIDKGMICIGQKCFRKAHELLHNVVTAPTSAPNAISVEALKKYILVSLIQNGQFLKNLPTSVVASRTRKVLCQHYYDLGEIYSNGKISELESFVETHREEFERENNLGLVKQVISSVYKRNIQRLTQTYLTLSLQDIANRVQLNTPKEAEMHVLQMIQDGEIFATINQKDGMVSFHEDHEQYKTCEMIEHIDSSIQRVVALSKKLNAVNEIMSWDAAYLAKAGNDHQRFDFDDLDLPHRFYM
;
A
#
# COMPACT_ATOMS: atom_id res chain seq x y z
N MET A 1 -11.35 20.58 -8.26
CA MET A 1 -12.45 20.31 -7.31
C MET A 1 -12.39 18.89 -6.76
N LEU A 2 -12.40 17.84 -7.60
CA LEU A 2 -12.35 16.44 -7.14
C LEU A 2 -11.12 16.10 -6.27
N PHE A 3 -9.94 16.61 -6.65
CA PHE A 3 -8.68 16.39 -5.92
C PHE A 3 -8.70 16.93 -4.49
N CYS A 4 -9.24 18.14 -4.28
CA CYS A 4 -9.31 18.75 -2.95
C CYS A 4 -10.21 17.93 -2.03
N ILE A 5 -11.38 17.49 -2.52
CA ILE A 5 -12.33 16.68 -1.74
C ILE A 5 -11.69 15.36 -1.28
N CYS A 6 -10.91 14.70 -2.14
CA CYS A 6 -10.23 13.46 -1.78
C CYS A 6 -9.13 13.69 -0.72
N ILE A 7 -8.40 14.79 -0.81
CA ILE A 7 -7.35 15.13 0.16
C ILE A 7 -7.96 15.52 1.51
N ASP A 8 -8.99 16.36 1.53
CA ASP A 8 -9.65 16.78 2.76
C ASP A 8 -10.21 15.56 3.50
N LYS A 9 -10.87 14.66 2.77
CA LYS A 9 -11.33 13.37 3.32
C LYS A 9 -10.16 12.50 3.79
N GLY A 10 -9.08 12.44 3.02
CA GLY A 10 -7.85 11.73 3.41
C GLY A 10 -7.27 12.25 4.73
N MET A 11 -7.20 13.57 4.90
CA MET A 11 -6.73 14.23 6.13
C MET A 11 -7.61 13.92 7.34
N ILE A 12 -8.93 13.93 7.16
CA ILE A 12 -9.86 13.54 8.22
C ILE A 12 -9.64 12.07 8.62
N CYS A 13 -9.48 11.17 7.64
CA CYS A 13 -9.19 9.77 7.90
C CYS A 13 -7.85 9.56 8.62
N ILE A 14 -6.81 10.34 8.29
CA ILE A 14 -5.53 10.33 9.01
C ILE A 14 -5.73 10.76 10.47
N GLY A 15 -6.49 11.84 10.71
CA GLY A 15 -6.81 12.31 12.06
C GLY A 15 -7.57 11.28 12.90
N GLN A 16 -8.43 10.48 12.27
CA GLN A 16 -9.17 9.38 12.90
C GLN A 16 -8.38 8.06 12.99
N LYS A 17 -7.10 8.04 12.60
CA LYS A 17 -6.25 6.83 12.49
C LYS A 17 -6.82 5.73 11.57
N CYS A 18 -7.71 6.10 10.65
CA CYS A 18 -8.23 5.21 9.61
C CYS A 18 -7.27 5.17 8.41
N PHE A 19 -6.04 4.70 8.62
CA PHE A 19 -4.96 4.77 7.63
C PHE A 19 -5.26 4.00 6.35
N ARG A 20 -5.98 2.87 6.41
CA ARG A 20 -6.40 2.11 5.22
C ARG A 20 -7.23 2.95 4.25
N LYS A 21 -8.28 3.62 4.75
CA LYS A 21 -9.14 4.49 3.93
C LYS A 21 -8.38 5.74 3.45
N ALA A 22 -7.54 6.32 4.30
CA ALA A 22 -6.70 7.45 3.93
C ALA A 22 -5.75 7.08 2.78
N HIS A 23 -5.12 5.91 2.85
CA HIS A 23 -4.22 5.40 1.81
C HIS A 23 -4.93 5.26 0.46
N GLU A 24 -6.12 4.67 0.42
CA GLU A 24 -6.91 4.52 -0.80
C GLU A 24 -7.28 5.87 -1.42
N LEU A 25 -7.72 6.84 -0.60
CA LEU A 25 -8.08 8.18 -1.06
C LEU A 25 -6.86 8.95 -1.61
N LEU A 26 -5.72 8.86 -0.92
CA LEU A 26 -4.47 9.49 -1.36
C LEU A 26 -3.90 8.83 -2.62
N HIS A 27 -4.00 7.50 -2.73
CA HIS A 27 -3.59 6.76 -3.92
C HIS A 27 -4.31 7.30 -5.17
N ASN A 28 -5.63 7.47 -5.10
CA ASN A 28 -6.44 7.98 -6.22
C ASN A 28 -6.01 9.39 -6.68
N VAL A 29 -5.57 10.23 -5.74
CA VAL A 29 -5.06 11.58 -6.04
C VAL A 29 -3.71 11.50 -6.76
N VAL A 30 -2.84 10.60 -6.31
CA VAL A 30 -1.47 10.47 -6.80
C VAL A 30 -1.40 9.75 -8.16
N THR A 31 -2.31 8.82 -8.44
CA THR A 31 -2.38 8.09 -9.72
C THR A 31 -3.14 8.83 -10.82
N ALA A 32 -3.80 9.94 -10.49
CA ALA A 32 -4.57 10.66 -11.48
C ALA A 32 -3.66 11.26 -12.57
N PRO A 33 -4.06 11.19 -13.86
CA PRO A 33 -3.26 11.72 -14.95
C PRO A 33 -3.18 13.24 -14.82
N THR A 34 -1.96 13.74 -14.57
CA THR A 34 -1.68 15.18 -14.53
C THR A 34 -0.53 15.49 -15.48
N SER A 35 -0.72 16.52 -16.32
CA SER A 35 0.33 16.98 -17.26
C SER A 35 1.48 17.66 -16.54
N ALA A 36 1.22 18.27 -15.36
CA ALA A 36 2.20 18.91 -14.51
C ALA A 36 1.82 18.66 -13.04
N PRO A 37 2.80 18.47 -12.13
CA PRO A 37 2.53 18.29 -10.72
C PRO A 37 2.00 19.60 -10.13
N ASN A 38 0.83 19.54 -9.51
CA ASN A 38 0.27 20.66 -8.76
C ASN A 38 0.71 20.56 -7.27
N ALA A 39 0.79 21.70 -6.58
CA ALA A 39 1.23 21.72 -5.18
C ALA A 39 0.39 20.80 -4.26
N ILE A 40 -0.89 20.69 -4.56
CA ILE A 40 -1.86 19.85 -3.85
C ILE A 40 -1.52 18.35 -3.97
N SER A 41 -1.15 17.90 -5.17
CA SER A 41 -0.75 16.52 -5.49
C SER A 41 0.62 16.17 -4.91
N VAL A 42 1.51 17.15 -4.82
CA VAL A 42 2.81 17.00 -4.17
C VAL A 42 2.61 16.79 -2.67
N GLU A 43 1.75 17.59 -2.03
CA GLU A 43 1.44 17.42 -0.60
C GLU A 43 0.74 16.08 -0.33
N ALA A 44 -0.19 15.68 -1.20
CA ALA A 44 -0.83 14.37 -1.13
C ALA A 44 0.18 13.23 -1.27
N LEU A 45 1.19 13.35 -2.15
CA LEU A 45 2.22 12.34 -2.32
C LEU A 45 3.09 12.17 -1.06
N LYS A 46 3.50 13.28 -0.43
CA LYS A 46 4.27 13.22 0.83
C LYS A 46 3.52 12.45 1.89
N LYS A 47 2.24 12.80 2.11
CA LYS A 47 1.37 12.13 3.07
C LYS A 47 1.07 10.68 2.66
N TYR A 48 0.91 10.41 1.37
CA TYR A 48 0.74 9.05 0.85
C TYR A 48 1.92 8.16 1.22
N ILE A 49 3.15 8.64 1.04
CA ILE A 49 4.37 7.90 1.42
C ILE A 49 4.33 7.59 2.91
N LEU A 50 4.12 8.60 3.76
CA LEU A 50 4.08 8.40 5.22
C LEU A 50 2.98 7.42 5.66
N VAL A 51 1.76 7.57 5.12
CA VAL A 51 0.64 6.68 5.44
C VAL A 51 0.90 5.25 4.93
N SER A 52 1.52 5.08 3.76
CA SER A 52 1.91 3.76 3.25
C SER A 52 2.93 3.08 4.16
N LEU A 53 3.90 3.83 4.69
CA LEU A 53 4.89 3.31 5.65
C LEU A 53 4.22 2.88 6.96
N ILE A 54 3.21 3.62 7.44
CA ILE A 54 2.47 3.29 8.67
C ILE A 54 1.58 2.05 8.45
N GLN A 55 0.79 2.01 7.38
CA GLN A 55 -0.25 1.00 7.18
C GLN A 55 0.28 -0.31 6.59
N ASN A 56 1.15 -0.23 5.59
CA ASN A 56 1.61 -1.41 4.84
C ASN A 56 3.01 -1.87 5.29
N GLY A 57 3.76 -1.00 5.99
CA GLY A 57 5.17 -1.24 6.31
C GLY A 57 6.05 -1.40 5.07
N GLN A 58 5.59 -0.91 3.91
CA GLN A 58 6.25 -1.04 2.63
C GLN A 58 6.33 0.31 1.95
N PHE A 59 7.50 0.55 1.35
CA PHE A 59 7.74 1.72 0.53
C PHE A 59 7.53 1.38 -0.95
N LEU A 60 6.45 1.89 -1.53
CA LEU A 60 6.18 1.74 -2.95
C LEU A 60 6.94 2.81 -3.75
N LYS A 61 8.09 2.41 -4.31
CA LYS A 61 8.95 3.30 -5.12
C LYS A 61 8.28 3.79 -6.41
N ASN A 62 7.42 2.97 -7.02
CA ASN A 62 6.86 3.21 -8.34
C ASN A 62 5.33 3.30 -8.30
N LEU A 63 4.80 4.44 -8.71
CA LEU A 63 3.36 4.68 -8.87
C LEU A 63 3.01 4.72 -10.37
N PRO A 64 1.86 4.16 -10.78
CA PRO A 64 1.45 4.10 -12.18
C PRO A 64 1.13 5.51 -12.70
N THR A 65 2.14 6.17 -13.24
CA THR A 65 2.10 7.57 -13.68
C THR A 65 3.06 7.76 -14.85
N SER A 66 2.95 8.85 -15.59
CA SER A 66 3.87 9.14 -16.69
C SER A 66 5.32 9.24 -16.18
N VAL A 67 6.28 8.87 -17.04
CA VAL A 67 7.72 8.90 -16.71
C VAL A 67 8.17 10.31 -16.30
N VAL A 68 7.63 11.34 -16.98
CA VAL A 68 7.93 12.74 -16.68
C VAL A 68 7.39 13.14 -15.29
N ALA A 69 6.12 12.83 -15.01
CA ALA A 69 5.52 13.13 -13.70
C ALA A 69 6.23 12.38 -12.56
N SER A 70 6.73 11.17 -12.81
CA SER A 70 7.51 10.41 -11.83
C SER A 70 8.84 11.06 -11.47
N ARG A 71 9.59 11.57 -12.47
CA ARG A 71 10.86 12.27 -12.22
C ARG A 71 10.65 13.55 -11.43
N THR A 72 9.71 14.40 -11.85
CA THR A 72 9.46 15.69 -11.18
C THR A 72 9.00 15.49 -9.73
N ARG A 73 8.12 14.50 -9.48
CA ARG A 73 7.67 14.19 -8.11
C ARG A 73 8.79 13.67 -7.22
N LYS A 74 9.71 12.84 -7.75
CA LYS A 74 10.86 12.36 -6.98
C LYS A 74 11.78 13.51 -6.54
N VAL A 75 12.02 14.48 -7.42
CA VAL A 75 12.80 15.69 -7.08
C VAL A 75 12.11 16.51 -6.00
N LEU A 76 10.80 16.73 -6.12
CA LEU A 76 10.04 17.56 -5.17
C LEU A 76 9.83 16.92 -3.80
N CYS A 77 9.90 15.59 -3.71
CA CYS A 77 9.62 14.83 -2.48
C CYS A 77 10.84 14.02 -2.01
N GLN A 78 12.06 14.42 -2.38
CA GLN A 78 13.27 13.62 -2.18
C GLN A 78 13.44 13.15 -0.73
N HIS A 79 13.31 14.05 0.26
CA HIS A 79 13.43 13.70 1.68
C HIS A 79 12.45 12.61 2.14
N TYR A 80 11.25 12.55 1.56
CA TYR A 80 10.26 11.51 1.87
C TYR A 80 10.59 10.17 1.19
N TYR A 81 11.20 10.21 0.00
CA TYR A 81 11.70 9.01 -0.67
C TYR A 81 12.89 8.41 0.10
N ASP A 82 13.82 9.26 0.54
CA ASP A 82 14.99 8.86 1.32
C ASP A 82 14.56 8.30 2.68
N LEU A 83 13.57 8.92 3.33
CA LEU A 83 12.93 8.40 4.54
C LEU A 83 12.37 6.98 4.32
N GLY A 84 11.67 6.75 3.21
CA GLY A 84 11.11 5.43 2.86
C GLY A 84 12.19 4.37 2.58
N GLU A 85 13.32 4.76 2.03
CA GLU A 85 14.47 3.89 1.80
C GLU A 85 15.15 3.50 3.12
N ILE A 86 15.41 4.47 4.01
CA ILE A 86 15.96 4.21 5.35
C ILE A 86 15.01 3.32 6.16
N TYR A 87 13.70 3.60 6.10
CA TYR A 87 12.67 2.77 6.74
C TYR A 87 12.75 1.30 6.28
N SER A 88 13.01 1.06 4.99
CA SER A 88 13.08 -0.30 4.42
C SER A 88 14.25 -1.12 4.98
N ASN A 89 15.32 -0.47 5.42
CA ASN A 89 16.47 -1.11 6.07
C ASN A 89 16.14 -1.61 7.48
N GLY A 90 15.09 -1.07 8.13
CA GLY A 90 14.61 -1.49 9.44
C GLY A 90 15.48 -1.05 10.63
N LYS A 91 16.49 -0.21 10.41
CA LYS A 91 17.35 0.32 11.48
C LYS A 91 16.75 1.60 12.05
N ILE A 92 16.35 1.55 13.32
CA ILE A 92 15.61 2.64 13.97
C ILE A 92 16.51 3.85 14.22
N SER A 93 17.75 3.63 14.70
CA SER A 93 18.68 4.74 14.98
C SER A 93 19.03 5.57 13.73
N GLU A 94 19.15 4.92 12.57
CA GLU A 94 19.37 5.63 11.29
C GLU A 94 18.13 6.45 10.90
N LEU A 95 16.93 5.92 11.13
CA LEU A 95 15.68 6.63 10.85
C LEU A 95 15.49 7.83 11.79
N GLU A 96 15.72 7.65 13.10
CA GLU A 96 15.59 8.72 14.09
C GLU A 96 16.57 9.86 13.83
N SER A 97 17.84 9.53 13.55
CA SER A 97 18.86 10.53 13.21
C SER A 97 18.54 11.30 11.92
N PHE A 98 18.01 10.61 10.90
CA PHE A 98 17.55 11.26 9.67
C PHE A 98 16.38 12.23 9.93
N VAL A 99 15.40 11.81 10.75
CA VAL A 99 14.25 12.64 11.10
C VAL A 99 14.66 13.85 11.92
N GLU A 100 15.59 13.70 12.86
CA GLU A 100 16.09 14.82 13.67
C GLU A 100 16.87 15.82 12.81
N THR A 101 17.69 15.34 11.87
CA THR A 101 18.44 16.19 10.94
C THR A 101 17.51 17.06 10.06
N HIS A 102 16.37 16.52 9.64
CA HIS A 102 15.39 17.22 8.78
C HIS A 102 14.14 17.70 9.53
N ARG A 103 14.22 17.80 10.86
CA ARG A 103 13.06 18.08 11.73
C ARG A 103 12.35 19.39 11.35
N GLU A 104 13.13 20.44 11.11
CA GLU A 104 12.60 21.77 10.74
C GLU A 104 11.81 21.73 9.42
N GLU A 105 12.22 20.88 8.47
CA GLU A 105 11.51 20.72 7.20
C GLU A 105 10.17 20.03 7.40
N PHE A 106 10.14 18.96 8.20
CA PHE A 106 8.89 18.26 8.51
C PHE A 106 7.92 19.09 9.35
N GLU A 107 8.42 19.98 10.20
CA GLU A 107 7.60 20.96 10.93
C GLU A 107 7.02 22.03 10.02
N ARG A 108 7.84 22.60 9.13
CA ARG A 108 7.38 23.58 8.13
C ARG A 108 6.25 23.04 7.25
N GLU A 109 6.29 21.74 6.96
CA GLU A 109 5.29 21.05 6.15
C GLU A 109 4.12 20.46 6.96
N ASN A 110 4.07 20.69 8.29
CA ASN A 110 3.04 20.16 9.19
C ASN A 110 2.90 18.62 9.16
N ASN A 111 3.98 17.91 8.85
CA ASN A 111 4.00 16.45 8.72
C ASN A 111 4.75 15.76 9.87
N LEU A 112 5.37 16.51 10.80
CA LEU A 112 6.17 15.95 11.90
C LEU A 112 5.42 14.90 12.73
N GLY A 113 4.15 15.15 13.07
CA GLY A 113 3.35 14.19 13.86
C GLY A 113 3.18 12.84 13.16
N LEU A 114 3.04 12.86 11.82
CA LEU A 114 2.90 11.66 11.02
C LEU A 114 4.26 10.95 10.84
N VAL A 115 5.35 11.71 10.70
CA VAL A 115 6.72 11.16 10.69
C VAL A 115 7.07 10.45 12.00
N LYS A 116 6.66 11.00 13.16
CA LYS A 116 6.82 10.32 14.45
C LYS A 116 6.06 8.99 14.50
N GLN A 117 4.86 8.93 13.90
CA GLN A 117 4.11 7.67 13.78
C GLN A 117 4.80 6.67 12.85
N VAL A 118 5.49 7.13 11.80
CA VAL A 118 6.34 6.26 10.96
C VAL A 118 7.47 5.65 11.78
N ILE A 119 8.15 6.43 12.64
CA ILE A 119 9.19 5.87 13.54
C ILE A 119 8.59 4.79 14.43
N SER A 120 7.45 5.07 15.08
CA SER A 120 6.77 4.09 15.93
C SER A 120 6.31 2.84 15.17
N SER A 121 5.97 2.96 13.88
CA SER A 121 5.53 1.81 13.09
C SER A 121 6.68 0.84 12.75
N VAL A 122 7.94 1.29 12.77
CA VAL A 122 9.11 0.43 12.52
C VAL A 122 9.18 -0.73 13.50
N TYR A 123 8.90 -0.48 14.79
CA TYR A 123 8.93 -1.53 15.81
C TYR A 123 7.94 -2.64 15.49
N LYS A 124 6.68 -2.28 15.21
CA LYS A 124 5.63 -3.22 14.78
C LYS A 124 6.06 -3.98 13.51
N ARG A 125 6.60 -3.26 12.53
CA ARG A 125 7.08 -3.85 11.27
C ARG A 125 8.21 -4.84 11.47
N ASN A 126 9.19 -4.52 12.31
CA ASN A 126 10.32 -5.39 12.60
C ASN A 126 9.86 -6.66 13.33
N ILE A 127 8.92 -6.54 14.28
CA ILE A 127 8.30 -7.71 14.94
C ILE A 127 7.56 -8.58 13.93
N GLN A 128 6.75 -8.00 13.03
CA GLN A 128 6.10 -8.74 11.94
C GLN A 128 7.11 -9.49 11.05
N ARG A 129 8.30 -8.95 10.81
CA ARG A 129 9.34 -9.66 10.04
C ARG A 129 9.89 -10.87 10.79
N LEU A 130 9.92 -10.83 12.13
CA LEU A 130 10.36 -11.98 12.94
C LEU A 130 9.38 -13.15 12.84
N THR A 131 8.09 -12.89 12.66
CA THR A 131 7.10 -13.98 12.50
C THR A 131 7.29 -14.77 11.20
N GLN A 132 8.01 -14.20 10.21
CA GLN A 132 8.31 -14.86 8.94
C GLN A 132 9.52 -15.80 9.02
N THR A 133 10.38 -15.63 10.03
CA THR A 133 11.66 -16.36 10.15
C THR A 133 11.74 -17.22 11.40
N TYR A 134 10.90 -16.95 12.40
CA TYR A 134 10.90 -17.65 13.68
C TYR A 134 9.51 -18.20 14.00
N LEU A 135 9.46 -19.45 14.47
CA LEU A 135 8.26 -20.03 15.08
C LEU A 135 8.17 -19.70 16.56
N THR A 136 9.31 -19.63 17.26
CA THR A 136 9.35 -19.27 18.68
C THR A 136 10.63 -18.48 18.94
N LEU A 137 10.53 -17.39 19.72
CA LEU A 137 11.64 -16.49 20.00
C LEU A 137 11.52 -15.92 21.42
N SER A 138 12.65 -15.71 22.10
CA SER A 138 12.63 -15.11 23.44
C SER A 138 12.28 -13.61 23.40
N LEU A 139 11.65 -13.10 24.45
CA LEU A 139 11.37 -11.66 24.58
C LEU A 139 12.66 -10.82 24.58
N GLN A 140 13.75 -11.36 25.13
CA GLN A 140 15.06 -10.71 25.09
C GLN A 140 15.63 -10.62 23.67
N ASP A 141 15.50 -11.70 22.90
CA ASP A 141 15.93 -11.76 21.51
C ASP A 141 15.11 -10.83 20.61
N ILE A 142 13.81 -10.71 20.87
CA ILE A 142 12.94 -9.73 20.20
C ILE A 142 13.42 -8.32 20.52
N ALA A 143 13.64 -8.00 21.81
CA ALA A 143 14.12 -6.69 22.22
C ALA A 143 15.45 -6.33 21.53
N ASN A 144 16.42 -7.25 21.54
CA ASN A 144 17.72 -7.04 20.91
C ASN A 144 17.63 -6.81 19.39
N ARG A 145 16.82 -7.61 18.68
CA ARG A 145 16.68 -7.49 17.21
C ARG A 145 15.90 -6.26 16.79
N VAL A 146 14.93 -5.83 17.61
CA VAL A 146 14.05 -4.70 17.33
C VAL A 146 14.58 -3.40 17.98
N GLN A 147 15.77 -3.44 18.60
CA GLN A 147 16.43 -2.30 19.25
C GLN A 147 15.58 -1.67 20.37
N LEU A 148 14.86 -2.50 21.14
CA LEU A 148 14.14 -2.10 22.35
C LEU A 148 15.05 -2.24 23.57
N ASN A 149 14.80 -1.42 24.60
CA ASN A 149 15.69 -1.36 25.76
C ASN A 149 15.49 -2.55 26.71
N THR A 150 14.27 -3.07 26.79
CA THR A 150 13.92 -4.11 27.77
C THR A 150 13.03 -5.20 27.17
N PRO A 151 13.10 -6.45 27.68
CA PRO A 151 12.19 -7.52 27.28
C PRO A 151 10.73 -7.21 27.64
N LYS A 152 10.48 -6.39 28.67
CA LYS A 152 9.13 -5.92 29.04
C LYS A 152 8.52 -4.99 27.99
N GLU A 153 9.35 -4.15 27.38
CA GLU A 153 8.93 -3.28 26.29
C GLU A 153 8.56 -4.10 25.05
N ALA A 154 9.37 -5.12 24.73
CA ALA A 154 9.05 -6.09 23.68
C ALA A 154 7.73 -6.83 23.96
N GLU A 155 7.51 -7.27 25.21
CA GLU A 155 6.26 -7.93 25.62
C GLU A 155 5.04 -7.01 25.41
N MET A 156 5.15 -5.74 25.80
CA MET A 156 4.08 -4.77 25.62
C MET A 156 3.75 -4.55 24.14
N HIS A 157 4.76 -4.43 23.27
CA HIS A 157 4.55 -4.31 21.83
C HIS A 157 3.89 -5.56 21.25
N VAL A 158 4.39 -6.75 21.58
CA VAL A 158 3.81 -8.01 21.10
C VAL A 158 2.35 -8.14 21.57
N LEU A 159 2.05 -7.81 22.82
CA LEU A 159 0.70 -7.88 23.36
C LEU A 159 -0.26 -6.93 22.62
N GLN A 160 0.16 -5.68 22.39
CA GLN A 160 -0.62 -4.72 21.61
C GLN A 160 -0.88 -5.22 20.18
N MET A 161 0.13 -5.78 19.53
CA MET A 161 -0.01 -6.30 18.17
C MET A 161 -0.94 -7.52 18.11
N ILE A 162 -0.97 -8.37 19.15
CA ILE A 162 -1.94 -9.48 19.25
C ILE A 162 -3.36 -8.93 19.43
N GLN A 163 -3.55 -7.91 20.29
CA GLN A 163 -4.85 -7.29 20.52
C GLN A 163 -5.39 -6.57 19.28
N ASP A 164 -4.51 -5.90 18.53
CA ASP A 164 -4.83 -5.22 17.27
C ASP A 164 -5.06 -6.21 16.10
N GLY A 165 -4.79 -7.51 16.29
CA GLY A 165 -4.88 -8.53 15.24
C GLY A 165 -3.79 -8.40 14.16
N GLU A 166 -2.66 -7.75 14.48
CA GLU A 166 -1.55 -7.53 13.56
C GLU A 166 -0.60 -8.73 13.46
N ILE A 167 -0.55 -9.56 14.51
CA ILE A 167 0.19 -10.84 14.56
C ILE A 167 -0.61 -11.88 15.33
N PHE A 168 -0.43 -13.16 14.97
CA PHE A 168 -0.95 -14.30 15.73
C PHE A 168 0.19 -14.91 16.54
N ALA A 169 0.16 -14.70 17.86
CA ALA A 169 1.21 -15.18 18.74
C ALA A 169 0.68 -15.47 20.15
N THR A 170 1.39 -16.31 20.89
CA THR A 170 1.14 -16.58 22.31
C THR A 170 2.40 -16.28 23.12
N ILE A 171 2.23 -15.52 24.21
CA ILE A 171 3.32 -15.17 25.12
C ILE A 171 3.31 -16.15 26.29
N ASN A 172 4.42 -16.85 26.50
CA ASN A 172 4.67 -17.65 27.70
C ASN A 172 5.58 -16.85 28.65
N GLN A 173 4.96 -16.21 29.63
CA GLN A 173 5.66 -15.39 30.63
C GLN A 173 6.59 -16.19 31.55
N LYS A 174 6.32 -17.49 31.78
CA LYS A 174 7.18 -18.31 32.65
C LYS A 174 8.54 -18.57 32.02
N ASP A 175 8.53 -18.86 30.73
CA ASP A 175 9.74 -19.17 29.97
C ASP A 175 10.33 -17.93 29.27
N GLY A 176 9.61 -16.80 29.25
CA GLY A 176 10.01 -15.58 28.57
C GLY A 176 10.02 -15.71 27.04
N MET A 177 9.17 -16.59 26.50
CA MET A 177 9.14 -16.97 25.08
C MET A 177 7.85 -16.51 24.41
N VAL A 178 7.95 -16.15 23.12
CA VAL A 178 6.82 -15.84 22.25
C VAL A 178 6.77 -16.90 21.16
N SER A 179 5.65 -17.61 21.06
CA SER A 179 5.39 -18.55 19.98
C SER A 179 4.50 -17.87 18.94
N PHE A 180 5.00 -17.76 17.72
CA PHE A 180 4.28 -17.23 16.57
C PHE A 180 3.49 -18.35 15.91
N HIS A 181 2.26 -18.03 15.49
CA HIS A 181 1.35 -18.95 14.83
C HIS A 181 1.00 -18.40 13.45
N GLU A 182 0.60 -19.30 12.55
CA GLU A 182 -0.07 -18.88 11.32
C GLU A 182 -1.52 -18.51 11.62
N ASP A 183 -2.10 -17.68 10.75
CA ASP A 183 -3.51 -17.32 10.84
C ASP A 183 -4.35 -18.61 10.89
N HIS A 184 -5.11 -18.78 11.97
CA HIS A 184 -5.91 -19.97 12.22
C HIS A 184 -7.22 -19.99 11.42
N GLU A 185 -7.44 -19.06 10.48
CA GLU A 185 -8.62 -19.05 9.62
C GLU A 185 -8.73 -20.37 8.83
N GLN A 186 -9.68 -21.21 9.24
CA GLN A 186 -9.90 -22.52 8.64
C GLN A 186 -10.85 -22.49 7.44
N TYR A 187 -11.40 -21.32 7.09
CA TYR A 187 -12.36 -21.14 5.98
C TYR A 187 -13.64 -21.98 6.11
N LYS A 188 -13.99 -22.38 7.34
CA LYS A 188 -15.14 -23.26 7.62
C LYS A 188 -16.28 -22.53 8.34
N THR A 189 -16.08 -21.29 8.73
CA THR A 189 -17.05 -20.52 9.52
C THR A 189 -18.17 -19.98 8.62
N CYS A 190 -19.37 -19.84 9.18
CA CYS A 190 -20.48 -19.18 8.47
C CYS A 190 -20.14 -17.72 8.13
N GLU A 191 -19.37 -17.04 9.00
CA GLU A 191 -18.86 -15.69 8.75
C GLU A 191 -18.03 -15.63 7.46
N MET A 192 -17.20 -16.64 7.19
CA MET A 192 -16.43 -16.69 5.95
C MET A 192 -17.32 -16.92 4.72
N ILE A 193 -18.38 -17.73 4.84
CA ILE A 193 -19.38 -17.91 3.78
C ILE A 193 -20.07 -16.58 3.47
N GLU A 194 -20.50 -15.84 4.49
CA GLU A 194 -21.12 -14.51 4.32
C GLU A 194 -20.15 -13.50 3.71
N HIS A 195 -18.88 -13.52 4.12
CA HIS A 195 -17.85 -12.66 3.53
C HIS A 195 -17.59 -12.99 2.05
N ILE A 196 -17.58 -14.28 1.69
CA ILE A 196 -17.48 -14.74 0.29
C ILE A 196 -18.71 -14.30 -0.50
N ASP A 197 -19.92 -14.51 0.01
CA ASP A 197 -21.16 -14.11 -0.67
C ASP A 197 -21.21 -12.59 -0.90
N SER A 198 -20.89 -11.78 0.12
CA SER A 198 -20.76 -10.33 0.00
C SER A 198 -19.71 -9.93 -1.06
N SER A 199 -18.60 -10.66 -1.13
CA SER A 199 -17.58 -10.43 -2.15
C SER A 199 -18.06 -10.79 -3.56
N ILE A 200 -18.81 -11.89 -3.72
CA ILE A 200 -19.46 -12.27 -4.98
C ILE A 200 -20.46 -11.20 -5.40
N GLN A 201 -21.32 -10.74 -4.48
CA GLN A 201 -22.29 -9.70 -4.75
C GLN A 201 -21.62 -8.39 -5.23
N ARG A 202 -20.51 -8.00 -4.60
CA ARG A 202 -19.70 -6.84 -5.05
C ARG A 202 -19.14 -7.04 -6.46
N VAL A 203 -18.62 -8.22 -6.77
CA VAL A 203 -18.10 -8.55 -8.11
C VAL A 203 -19.21 -8.56 -9.16
N VAL A 204 -20.37 -9.13 -8.85
CA VAL A 204 -21.55 -9.11 -9.73
C VAL A 204 -22.02 -7.68 -9.97
N ALA A 205 -22.08 -6.85 -8.93
CA ALA A 205 -22.44 -5.44 -9.07
C ALA A 205 -21.44 -4.66 -9.94
N LEU A 206 -20.14 -4.95 -9.79
CA LEU A 206 -19.11 -4.37 -10.63
C LEU A 206 -19.22 -4.83 -12.10
N SER A 207 -19.48 -6.12 -12.33
CA SER A 207 -19.70 -6.68 -13.67
C SER A 207 -20.91 -6.03 -14.37
N LYS A 208 -22.02 -5.84 -13.64
CA LYS A 208 -23.19 -5.12 -14.17
C LYS A 208 -22.85 -3.68 -14.57
N LYS A 209 -22.08 -2.96 -13.74
CA LYS A 209 -21.60 -1.60 -14.07
C LYS A 209 -20.68 -1.61 -15.30
N LEU A 210 -19.78 -2.58 -15.38
CA LEU A 210 -18.86 -2.73 -16.50
C LEU A 210 -19.62 -2.98 -17.81
N ASN A 211 -20.62 -3.87 -17.78
CA ASN A 211 -21.47 -4.14 -18.94
C ASN A 211 -22.24 -2.88 -19.37
N ALA A 212 -22.79 -2.12 -18.42
CA ALA A 212 -23.46 -0.86 -18.75
C ALA A 212 -22.51 0.16 -19.40
N VAL A 213 -21.27 0.27 -18.91
CA VAL A 213 -20.24 1.12 -19.54
C VAL A 213 -19.89 0.60 -20.93
N ASN A 214 -19.73 -0.71 -21.10
CA ASN A 214 -19.43 -1.33 -22.39
C ASN A 214 -20.55 -1.13 -23.41
N GLU A 215 -21.80 -1.24 -22.99
CA GLU A 215 -22.97 -0.92 -23.82
C GLU A 215 -22.90 0.53 -24.29
N ILE A 216 -22.71 1.49 -23.38
CA ILE A 216 -22.57 2.92 -23.74
C ILE A 216 -21.45 3.14 -24.75
N MET A 217 -20.29 2.50 -24.55
CA MET A 217 -19.15 2.60 -25.48
C MET A 217 -19.46 1.95 -26.83
N SER A 218 -20.24 0.87 -26.88
CA SER A 218 -20.66 0.22 -28.11
C SER A 218 -21.55 1.09 -28.99
N TRP A 219 -22.25 2.08 -28.42
CA TRP A 219 -23.07 3.04 -29.16
C TRP A 219 -22.30 4.30 -29.55
N ASP A 220 -21.04 4.47 -29.10
CA ASP A 220 -20.23 5.64 -29.43
C ASP A 220 -19.70 5.55 -30.87
N ALA A 221 -20.15 6.45 -31.74
CA ALA A 221 -19.77 6.50 -33.15
C ALA A 221 -18.24 6.67 -33.34
N ALA A 222 -17.55 7.37 -32.43
CA ALA A 222 -16.10 7.51 -32.48
C ALA A 222 -15.37 6.20 -32.12
N TYR A 223 -15.95 5.40 -31.22
CA TYR A 223 -15.45 4.07 -30.88
C TYR A 223 -15.65 3.08 -32.02
N LEU A 224 -16.86 3.03 -32.61
CA LEU A 224 -17.17 2.16 -33.75
C LEU A 224 -16.30 2.49 -34.98
N ALA A 225 -16.07 3.77 -35.27
CA ALA A 225 -15.21 4.20 -36.38
C ALA A 225 -13.74 3.76 -36.20
N LYS A 226 -13.25 3.69 -34.95
CA LYS A 226 -11.88 3.26 -34.65
C LYS A 226 -11.74 1.75 -34.54
N ALA A 227 -12.71 1.07 -33.92
CA ALA A 227 -12.77 -0.39 -33.82
C ALA A 227 -12.93 -1.07 -35.19
N GLY A 228 -13.71 -0.46 -36.10
CA GLY A 228 -13.83 -0.92 -37.48
C GLY A 228 -12.54 -0.75 -38.30
N ASN A 229 -11.74 0.28 -38.02
CA ASN A 229 -10.49 0.56 -38.72
C ASN A 229 -9.32 -0.35 -38.27
N ASP A 230 -9.33 -0.79 -37.00
CA ASP A 230 -8.37 -1.79 -36.49
C ASP A 230 -8.69 -3.21 -36.97
N HIS A 231 -9.95 -3.53 -37.30
CA HIS A 231 -10.30 -4.80 -37.97
C HIS A 231 -9.80 -4.88 -39.42
N GLN A 232 -9.71 -3.76 -40.14
CA GLN A 232 -9.12 -3.73 -41.50
C GLN A 232 -7.58 -3.89 -41.52
N ARG A 233 -6.90 -3.83 -40.36
CA ARG A 233 -5.44 -4.02 -40.29
C ARG A 233 -4.98 -5.46 -40.10
N PHE A 234 -5.90 -6.39 -39.84
CA PHE A 234 -5.61 -7.82 -39.70
C PHE A 234 -6.26 -8.66 -40.80
N ASP A 235 -6.43 -8.08 -42.00
CA ASP A 235 -6.75 -8.87 -43.19
C ASP A 235 -5.50 -9.62 -43.66
N PHE A 236 -5.53 -10.92 -43.40
CA PHE A 236 -4.84 -12.03 -44.06
C PHE A 236 -4.24 -11.69 -45.43
N ASP A 237 -2.92 -11.56 -45.51
CA ASP A 237 -2.17 -11.68 -46.78
C ASP A 237 -0.86 -12.49 -46.63
N ASP A 238 -0.70 -13.28 -45.56
CA ASP A 238 0.50 -14.11 -45.33
C ASP A 238 0.17 -15.50 -44.75
N LEU A 239 -0.77 -16.20 -45.39
CA LEU A 239 -0.93 -17.65 -45.19
C LEU A 239 -0.76 -18.35 -46.54
N ASP A 240 0.51 -18.56 -46.91
CA ASP A 240 0.93 -19.53 -47.93
C ASP A 240 0.33 -20.91 -47.61
N LEU A 241 -0.76 -21.26 -48.29
CA LEU A 241 -1.32 -22.61 -48.29
C LEU A 241 -0.53 -23.49 -49.27
N PRO A 242 -0.17 -24.72 -48.87
CA PRO A 242 0.69 -25.58 -49.66
C PRO A 242 -0.01 -26.05 -50.94
N HIS A 243 0.70 -25.94 -52.07
CA HIS A 243 0.28 -26.49 -53.36
C HIS A 243 -0.11 -27.97 -53.23
N ARG A 244 -1.41 -28.25 -53.30
CA ARG A 244 -1.93 -29.60 -53.53
C ARG A 244 -1.76 -29.95 -55.01
N PHE A 245 -0.98 -31.00 -55.21
CA PHE A 245 -0.90 -31.85 -56.40
C PHE A 245 -2.24 -32.01 -57.13
N TYR A 246 -2.21 -31.84 -58.45
CA TYR A 246 -3.16 -32.46 -59.36
C TYR A 246 -2.38 -33.19 -60.47
N MET A 247 -2.69 -34.49 -60.59
CA MET A 247 -2.39 -35.47 -61.64
C MET A 247 -0.95 -35.60 -62.15
#